data_AF-A0ABD3VY24-F1
#
_entry.id   AF-A0ABD3VY24-F1
#
_cell.length_a   1.000
_cell.length_b   1.000
_cell.length_c   1.000
_cell.angle_alpha   90.00
_cell.angle_beta   90.00
_cell.angle_gamma   90.00
#
_symmetry.space_group_name_H-M   'P 1'
#
loop_
_entity.id
_entity.type
_entity.pdbx_description
1 polymer ?
#
loop_
_entity_poly.entity_id
_entity_poly.type
_entity_poly.pdbx_seq_one_letter_code
_entity_poly.pdbx_strand_id
1 'polypeptide(L)'
;MEAVNWFRRSLIFIVACLHVLKMSAGEVNMVAIQSELRSMLEENNIPDGLSGVVGALESSLHLLNCLPRHKVGNCYHPNDFCEIDIKDFTLQAKLTICKNPWTLRIDFKLPEDLKKRVPGVLRRLTFINTEPIILTLDNNNVDGVSTLTSNSRIATAGLNIFGFNINAAKAYFNFNLFVRWDCTKPSNNNMKRLQYNTAYNDGKPGNDMNKLYYKLKIDYEIKTKRFPCFCYRCKRCETIVDKQDHFAEGPESCKLG
;
A
#
# COMPACT_ATOMS: atom_id res chain seq x y z
N MET A 1 -2.89 52.08 -18.11
CA MET A 1 -3.09 51.28 -16.87
C MET A 1 -3.93 50.03 -17.15
N GLU A 2 -3.72 49.34 -18.29
CA GLU A 2 -4.57 48.22 -18.73
C GLU A 2 -3.80 46.89 -18.93
N ALA A 3 -2.47 46.93 -18.97
CA ALA A 3 -1.63 45.74 -19.19
C ALA A 3 -1.55 44.79 -17.97
N VAL A 4 -1.88 45.27 -16.76
CA VAL A 4 -1.74 44.50 -15.51
C VAL A 4 -2.93 43.53 -15.29
N ASN A 5 -4.08 43.80 -15.92
CA ASN A 5 -5.27 42.95 -15.78
C ASN A 5 -5.27 41.72 -16.70
N TRP A 6 -4.42 41.69 -17.73
CA TRP A 6 -4.33 40.55 -18.64
C TRP A 6 -3.49 39.40 -18.03
N PHE A 7 -2.40 39.72 -17.36
CA PHE A 7 -1.54 38.72 -16.69
C PHE A 7 -2.23 38.01 -15.52
N ARG A 8 -3.09 38.69 -14.76
CA ARG A 8 -3.83 38.06 -13.65
C ARG A 8 -4.89 37.06 -14.12
N ARG A 9 -5.49 37.25 -15.30
CA ARG A 9 -6.49 36.32 -15.84
C ARG A 9 -5.85 35.07 -16.47
N SER A 10 -4.67 35.22 -17.07
CA SER A 10 -3.90 34.07 -17.61
C SER A 10 -3.29 33.18 -16.53
N LEU A 11 -2.89 33.74 -15.37
CA LEU A 11 -2.36 32.94 -14.26
C LEU A 11 -3.44 32.09 -13.57
N ILE A 12 -4.68 32.58 -13.48
CA ILE A 12 -5.81 31.85 -12.88
C ILE A 12 -6.24 30.68 -13.77
N PHE A 13 -6.09 30.78 -15.11
CA PHE A 13 -6.35 29.66 -16.01
C PHE A 13 -5.27 28.56 -15.91
N ILE A 14 -4.00 28.90 -15.69
CA ILE A 14 -2.92 27.91 -15.54
C ILE A 14 -3.04 27.19 -14.17
N VAL A 15 -3.42 27.90 -13.11
CA VAL A 15 -3.66 27.27 -11.80
C VAL A 15 -4.93 26.41 -11.80
N ALA A 16 -5.96 26.79 -12.58
CA ALA A 16 -7.14 25.95 -12.80
C ALA A 16 -6.81 24.68 -13.60
N CYS A 17 -5.94 24.73 -14.62
CA CYS A 17 -5.47 23.52 -15.31
C CYS A 17 -4.63 22.60 -14.39
N LEU A 18 -3.86 23.16 -13.45
CA LEU A 18 -3.11 22.37 -12.46
C LEU A 18 -4.00 21.73 -11.38
N HIS A 19 -5.21 22.24 -11.15
CA HIS A 19 -6.18 21.64 -10.20
C HIS A 19 -7.19 20.69 -10.86
N VAL A 20 -7.24 20.63 -12.20
CA VAL A 20 -8.10 19.71 -12.96
C VAL A 20 -7.41 18.36 -13.26
N LEU A 21 -6.15 18.17 -12.87
CA LEU A 21 -5.58 16.83 -12.64
C LEU A 21 -6.02 16.25 -11.27
N LYS A 22 -7.26 16.54 -10.86
CA LYS A 22 -8.00 15.60 -10.01
C LYS A 22 -8.22 14.36 -10.87
N MET A 23 -7.33 13.37 -10.72
CA MET A 23 -7.47 12.02 -11.27
C MET A 23 -8.82 11.45 -10.82
N SER A 24 -9.86 11.73 -11.60
CA SER A 24 -11.16 11.07 -11.52
C SER A 24 -10.97 9.68 -12.08
N ALA A 25 -10.85 8.65 -11.23
CA ALA A 25 -10.95 7.23 -11.61
C ALA A 25 -10.31 6.90 -12.99
N GLY A 26 -9.14 7.48 -13.25
CA GLY A 26 -8.47 7.41 -14.54
C GLY A 26 -7.73 6.09 -14.61
N GLU A 27 -7.86 5.42 -15.75
CA GLU A 27 -7.12 4.19 -16.07
C GLU A 27 -5.64 4.35 -15.70
N VAL A 28 -5.10 3.44 -14.88
CA VAL A 28 -3.71 3.53 -14.42
C VAL A 28 -2.80 3.22 -15.60
N ASN A 29 -1.99 4.21 -16.01
CA ASN A 29 -1.07 4.03 -17.12
C ASN A 29 0.25 3.38 -16.64
N MET A 30 0.40 2.09 -16.93
CA MET A 30 1.59 1.31 -16.55
C MET A 30 2.89 1.84 -17.16
N VAL A 31 2.84 2.39 -18.37
CA VAL A 31 4.02 2.98 -19.02
C VAL A 31 4.46 4.24 -18.29
N ALA A 32 3.50 5.05 -17.84
CA ALA A 32 3.80 6.25 -17.04
C ALA A 32 4.41 5.87 -15.69
N ILE A 33 3.86 4.87 -15.00
CA ILE A 33 4.43 4.36 -13.72
C ILE A 33 5.85 3.84 -13.94
N GLN A 34 6.06 3.01 -14.96
CA GLN A 34 7.40 2.51 -15.26
C GLN A 34 8.37 3.65 -15.55
N SER A 35 7.97 4.64 -16.36
CA SER A 35 8.80 5.81 -16.66
C SER A 35 9.14 6.61 -15.41
N GLU A 36 8.16 6.89 -14.55
CA GLU A 36 8.36 7.62 -13.30
C GLU A 36 9.30 6.85 -12.36
N LEU A 37 9.07 5.54 -12.20
CA LEU A 37 9.93 4.67 -11.39
C LEU A 37 11.36 4.62 -11.95
N ARG A 38 11.55 4.53 -13.27
CA ARG A 38 12.87 4.52 -13.91
C ARG A 38 13.62 5.82 -13.67
N SER A 39 12.93 6.95 -13.82
CA SER A 39 13.49 8.27 -13.56
C SER A 39 13.86 8.44 -12.10
N MET A 40 12.96 8.09 -11.19
CA MET A 40 13.14 8.25 -9.74
C MET A 40 14.22 7.33 -9.17
N LEU A 41 14.22 6.07 -9.59
CA LEU A 41 15.15 5.06 -9.09
C LEU A 41 16.48 5.09 -9.85
N GLU A 42 16.65 5.92 -10.88
CA GLU A 42 17.85 5.95 -11.72
C GLU A 42 18.20 4.53 -12.22
N GLU A 43 17.19 3.78 -12.68
CA GLU A 43 17.33 2.38 -13.08
C GLU A 43 16.53 2.11 -14.34
N ASN A 44 17.15 1.49 -15.33
CA ASN A 44 16.45 1.12 -16.57
C ASN A 44 15.74 -0.23 -16.43
N ASN A 45 16.35 -1.15 -15.67
CA ASN A 45 15.85 -2.51 -15.51
C ASN A 45 15.07 -2.69 -14.20
N ILE A 46 13.86 -2.13 -14.18
CA ILE A 46 12.92 -2.28 -13.08
C ILE A 46 12.07 -3.53 -13.32
N PRO A 47 11.93 -4.44 -12.33
CA PRO A 47 11.05 -5.59 -12.46
C PRO A 47 9.61 -5.17 -12.74
N ASP A 48 8.96 -5.82 -13.70
CA ASP A 48 7.55 -5.54 -14.02
C ASP A 48 6.64 -5.74 -12.81
N GLY A 49 6.92 -6.74 -11.97
CA GLY A 49 6.22 -6.95 -10.71
C GLY A 49 6.31 -5.78 -9.73
N LEU A 50 7.42 -5.04 -9.68
CA LEU A 50 7.52 -3.81 -8.88
C LEU A 50 6.55 -2.75 -9.42
N SER A 51 6.56 -2.55 -10.74
CA SER A 51 5.68 -1.57 -11.40
C SER A 51 4.21 -1.93 -11.20
N GLY A 52 3.85 -3.21 -11.33
CA GLY A 52 2.50 -3.70 -11.11
C GLY A 52 2.03 -3.52 -9.66
N VAL A 53 2.91 -3.78 -8.69
CA VAL A 53 2.61 -3.55 -7.28
C VAL A 53 2.43 -2.06 -6.97
N VAL A 54 3.29 -1.20 -7.50
CA VAL A 54 3.13 0.26 -7.36
C VAL A 54 1.85 0.74 -8.02
N GLY A 55 1.48 0.23 -9.20
CA GLY A 55 0.22 0.56 -9.86
C GLY A 55 -1.03 0.09 -9.12
N ALA A 56 -1.01 -1.11 -8.55
CA ALA A 56 -2.08 -1.60 -7.69
C ALA A 56 -2.23 -0.75 -6.41
N LEU A 57 -1.11 -0.39 -5.79
CA LEU A 57 -1.06 0.50 -4.64
C LEU A 57 -1.55 1.92 -4.97
N GLU A 58 -1.26 2.42 -6.17
CA GLU A 58 -1.79 3.70 -6.64
C GLU A 58 -3.30 3.67 -6.81
N SER A 59 -3.81 2.67 -7.51
CA SER A 59 -5.25 2.51 -7.75
C SER A 59 -6.05 2.43 -6.44
N SER A 60 -5.45 1.86 -5.41
CA SER A 60 -6.13 1.59 -4.14
C SER A 60 -5.91 2.65 -3.06
N LEU A 61 -4.71 3.24 -2.99
CA LEU A 61 -4.26 4.12 -1.90
C LEU A 61 -3.70 5.47 -2.38
N HIS A 62 -3.64 5.75 -3.69
CA HIS A 62 -3.09 7.00 -4.24
C HIS A 62 -1.65 7.30 -3.76
N LEU A 63 -0.84 6.24 -3.68
CA LEU A 63 0.52 6.25 -3.15
C LEU A 63 1.59 6.89 -4.05
N LEU A 64 1.29 7.22 -5.31
CA LEU A 64 2.24 7.87 -6.23
C LEU A 64 2.63 9.26 -5.75
N ASN A 65 1.72 9.97 -5.07
CA ASN A 65 2.03 11.25 -4.43
C ASN A 65 3.06 11.12 -3.30
N CYS A 66 3.30 9.89 -2.84
CA CYS A 66 4.20 9.54 -1.75
C CYS A 66 5.54 8.96 -2.23
N LEU A 67 5.83 9.05 -3.53
CA LEU A 67 6.99 8.38 -4.10
C LEU A 67 8.32 8.91 -3.54
N PRO A 68 9.28 8.01 -3.27
CA PRO A 68 10.54 8.38 -2.64
C PRO A 68 11.52 9.07 -3.60
N ARG A 69 11.96 10.29 -3.29
CA ARG A 69 12.93 11.04 -4.13
C ARG A 69 14.34 11.13 -3.58
N HIS A 70 14.57 10.70 -2.35
CA HIS A 70 15.87 10.85 -1.67
C HIS A 70 16.58 9.52 -1.55
N LYS A 71 17.77 9.45 -2.15
CA LYS A 71 18.60 8.25 -2.17
C LYS A 71 19.52 8.18 -0.96
N VAL A 72 19.48 7.07 -0.23
CA VAL A 72 20.41 6.72 0.85
C VAL A 72 20.86 5.28 0.64
N GLY A 73 22.12 5.10 0.24
CA GLY A 73 22.63 3.79 -0.18
C GLY A 73 21.83 3.24 -1.35
N ASN A 74 21.25 2.04 -1.19
CA ASN A 74 20.40 1.38 -2.18
C ASN A 74 18.91 1.69 -2.02
N CYS A 75 18.54 2.54 -1.06
CA CYS A 75 17.15 2.84 -0.75
C CYS A 75 16.77 4.25 -1.17
N TYR A 76 15.54 4.41 -1.61
CA TYR A 76 14.91 5.66 -1.97
C TYR A 76 13.82 5.90 -0.95
N HIS A 77 13.82 7.08 -0.33
CA HIS A 77 12.89 7.48 0.72
C HIS A 77 12.22 8.83 0.40
N PRO A 78 11.00 9.07 0.91
CA PRO A 78 10.41 10.41 0.91
C PRO A 78 10.92 11.20 2.12
N ASN A 79 11.04 12.53 1.99
CA ASN A 79 11.41 13.41 3.11
C ASN A 79 10.34 13.38 4.20
N ASP A 80 9.08 13.49 3.79
CA ASP A 80 7.95 13.69 4.67
C ASP A 80 6.95 12.55 4.54
N PHE A 81 6.11 12.40 5.56
CA PHE A 81 4.96 11.51 5.45
C PHE A 81 3.94 12.16 4.52
N CYS A 82 3.39 11.38 3.60
CA CYS A 82 2.26 11.77 2.79
C CYS A 82 0.95 11.37 3.48
N GLU A 83 -0.14 12.04 3.13
CA GLU A 83 -1.48 11.67 3.58
C GLU A 83 -2.11 10.68 2.61
N ILE A 84 -2.71 9.62 3.16
CA ILE A 84 -3.42 8.58 2.45
C ILE A 84 -4.80 8.47 3.05
N ASP A 85 -5.81 8.75 2.25
CA ASP A 85 -7.19 8.60 2.67
C ASP A 85 -7.63 7.14 2.55
N ILE A 86 -7.93 6.53 3.69
CA ILE A 86 -8.46 5.18 3.80
C ILE A 86 -9.84 5.25 4.43
N LYS A 87 -10.88 5.22 3.60
CA LYS A 87 -12.28 5.22 4.03
C LYS A 87 -12.58 6.42 4.95
N ASP A 88 -12.87 6.18 6.23
CA ASP A 88 -13.29 7.19 7.22
C ASP A 88 -12.10 7.82 7.98
N PHE A 89 -10.87 7.61 7.51
CA PHE A 89 -9.68 8.15 8.17
C PHE A 89 -8.53 8.44 7.20
N THR A 90 -7.77 9.47 7.53
CA THR A 90 -6.51 9.80 6.86
C THR A 90 -5.35 9.19 7.65
N LEU A 91 -4.53 8.38 7.01
CA LEU A 91 -3.24 7.93 7.55
C LEU A 91 -2.11 8.77 6.98
N GLN A 92 -1.04 8.89 7.74
CA GLN A 92 0.21 9.37 7.21
C GLN A 92 1.10 8.16 6.89
N ALA A 93 1.69 8.09 5.70
CA ALA A 93 2.61 7.01 5.35
C ALA A 93 3.87 7.51 4.60
N LYS A 94 4.91 6.68 4.60
CA LYS A 94 6.10 6.84 3.78
C LYS A 94 6.35 5.56 3.01
N LEU A 95 6.51 5.68 1.70
CA LEU A 95 6.88 4.57 0.84
C LEU A 95 8.38 4.63 0.54
N THR A 96 9.14 3.70 1.08
CA THR A 96 10.55 3.49 0.77
C THR A 96 10.69 2.35 -0.24
N ILE A 97 11.54 2.51 -1.24
CA ILE A 97 11.88 1.47 -2.21
C ILE A 97 13.38 1.21 -2.12
N CYS A 98 13.80 -0.01 -1.81
CA CYS A 98 15.20 -0.40 -1.83
C CYS A 98 15.52 -1.35 -2.98
N LYS A 99 16.72 -1.20 -3.53
CA LYS A 99 17.34 -2.10 -4.51
C LYS A 99 18.15 -3.18 -3.80
N ASN A 100 18.32 -4.33 -4.46
CA ASN A 100 19.24 -5.41 -4.08
C ASN A 100 19.05 -5.97 -2.65
N PRO A 101 17.96 -6.70 -2.36
CA PRO A 101 16.85 -7.06 -3.24
C PRO A 101 15.78 -5.97 -3.33
N TRP A 102 14.90 -6.07 -4.32
CA TRP A 102 13.78 -5.14 -4.45
C TRP A 102 12.82 -5.30 -3.28
N THR A 103 12.71 -4.25 -2.47
CA THR A 103 11.81 -4.24 -1.31
C THR A 103 11.03 -2.93 -1.27
N LEU A 104 9.74 -3.04 -1.00
CA LEU A 104 8.86 -1.92 -0.68
C LEU A 104 8.68 -1.90 0.83
N ARG A 105 9.00 -0.78 1.45
CA ARG A 105 8.79 -0.54 2.88
C ARG A 105 7.77 0.57 3.04
N ILE A 106 6.65 0.29 3.69
CA ILE A 106 5.61 1.26 3.99
C ILE A 106 5.63 1.53 5.50
N ASP A 107 6.10 2.71 5.88
CA ASP A 107 6.05 3.19 7.26
C ASP A 107 4.74 3.96 7.45
N PHE A 108 3.90 3.53 8.38
CA PHE A 108 2.70 4.28 8.76
C PHE A 108 2.97 5.10 10.00
N LYS A 109 2.60 6.38 9.95
CA LYS A 109 2.44 7.22 11.12
C LYS A 109 0.98 7.16 11.54
N LEU A 110 0.76 6.61 12.72
CA LEU A 110 -0.56 6.54 13.34
C LEU A 110 -1.12 7.96 13.54
N PRO A 111 -2.36 8.23 13.08
CA PRO A 111 -3.01 9.50 13.37
C PRO A 111 -3.24 9.63 14.87
N GLU A 112 -3.10 10.86 15.39
CA GLU A 112 -3.36 11.21 16.79
C GLU A 112 -4.74 10.71 17.27
N ASP A 113 -5.72 10.64 16.37
CA ASP A 113 -7.08 10.18 16.67
C ASP A 113 -7.17 8.68 16.97
N LEU A 114 -6.29 7.86 16.41
CA LEU A 114 -6.20 6.45 16.78
C LEU A 114 -5.73 6.29 18.23
N LYS A 115 -4.89 7.19 18.74
CA LYS A 115 -4.55 7.24 20.17
C LYS A 115 -5.77 7.59 21.03
N LYS A 116 -6.65 8.47 20.54
CA LYS A 116 -7.90 8.84 21.23
C LYS A 116 -8.92 7.69 21.28
N ARG A 117 -8.88 6.78 20.29
CA ARG A 117 -9.73 5.57 20.24
C ARG A 117 -9.30 4.47 21.23
N VAL A 118 -8.11 4.57 21.83
CA VAL A 118 -7.68 3.69 22.92
C VAL A 118 -8.36 4.14 24.22
N PRO A 119 -9.20 3.29 24.88
CA PRO A 119 -9.99 3.74 26.03
C PRO A 119 -9.16 3.95 27.31
N GLY A 120 -9.46 5.04 28.03
CA GLY A 120 -9.12 5.23 29.45
C GLY A 120 -7.63 5.19 29.79
N VAL A 121 -7.28 4.49 30.87
CA VAL A 121 -5.90 4.40 31.41
C VAL A 121 -4.93 3.75 30.42
N LEU A 122 -5.42 2.88 29.51
CA LEU A 122 -4.61 2.24 28.48
C LEU A 122 -3.97 3.25 27.54
N ARG A 123 -4.61 4.40 27.28
CA ARG A 123 -4.06 5.49 26.45
C ARG A 123 -2.79 6.10 27.06
N ARG A 124 -2.66 6.14 28.38
CA ARG A 124 -1.46 6.67 29.07
C ARG A 124 -0.33 5.64 29.14
N LEU A 125 -0.63 4.39 28.86
CA LEU A 125 0.26 3.23 29.01
C LEU A 125 0.62 2.59 27.66
N THR A 126 0.13 3.16 26.57
CA THR A 126 0.46 2.78 25.20
C THR A 126 1.81 3.35 24.79
N PHE A 127 2.77 2.45 24.59
CA PHE A 127 3.97 2.73 23.83
C PHE A 127 3.66 2.44 22.36
N ILE A 128 3.63 3.50 21.57
CA ILE A 128 3.31 3.42 20.16
C ILE A 128 4.63 3.27 19.42
N ASN A 129 4.87 2.06 18.92
CA ASN A 129 5.98 1.79 18.05
C ASN A 129 5.43 1.04 16.85
N THR A 130 5.48 1.70 15.69
CA THR A 130 4.98 1.20 14.42
C THR A 130 6.09 0.47 13.71
N GLU A 131 5.98 -0.84 13.62
CA GLU A 131 6.83 -1.62 12.71
C GLU A 131 6.40 -1.32 11.26
N PRO A 132 7.35 -1.11 10.34
CA PRO A 132 7.03 -0.93 8.94
C PRO A 132 6.40 -2.19 8.34
N ILE A 133 5.64 -2.00 7.28
CA ILE A 133 5.26 -3.07 6.37
C ILE A 133 6.42 -3.26 5.40
N ILE A 134 7.05 -4.42 5.40
CA ILE A 134 8.14 -4.75 4.45
C ILE A 134 7.60 -5.80 3.48
N LEU A 135 7.64 -5.48 2.20
CA LEU A 135 7.23 -6.33 1.10
C LEU A 135 8.44 -6.61 0.22
N THR A 136 8.89 -7.85 0.19
CA THR A 136 10.02 -8.27 -0.66
C THR A 136 9.48 -8.79 -1.98
N LEU A 137 9.98 -8.22 -3.08
CA LEU A 137 9.64 -8.67 -4.43
C LEU A 137 10.66 -9.72 -4.85
N ASP A 138 10.17 -10.93 -5.13
CA ASP A 138 11.00 -11.96 -5.74
C ASP A 138 11.19 -11.65 -7.22
N ASN A 139 12.45 -11.46 -7.64
CA ASN A 139 12.81 -11.19 -9.03
C ASN A 139 12.65 -12.41 -9.94
N ASN A 140 12.46 -13.61 -9.38
CA ASN A 140 12.27 -14.84 -10.15
C ASN A 140 10.83 -15.03 -10.63
N ASN A 141 9.94 -14.04 -10.45
CA ASN A 141 8.52 -14.16 -10.78
C ASN A 141 8.28 -14.10 -12.30
N VAL A 142 8.55 -15.21 -12.99
CA VAL A 142 8.04 -15.50 -14.35
C VAL A 142 6.52 -15.78 -14.35
N ASP A 143 5.92 -15.83 -13.15
CA ASP A 143 4.57 -16.29 -12.88
C ASP A 143 3.48 -15.21 -13.09
N GLY A 144 3.83 -14.01 -13.55
CA GLY A 144 2.92 -12.87 -13.80
C GLY A 144 2.11 -12.35 -12.61
N VAL A 145 2.33 -12.92 -11.43
CA VAL A 145 1.64 -12.58 -10.19
C VAL A 145 2.62 -12.31 -9.05
N SER A 146 2.17 -11.48 -8.12
CA SER A 146 2.86 -11.22 -6.86
C SER A 146 1.85 -11.23 -5.72
N THR A 147 2.16 -12.02 -4.69
CA THR A 147 1.40 -12.06 -3.44
C THR A 147 2.30 -11.55 -2.33
N LEU A 148 1.91 -10.45 -1.71
CA LEU A 148 2.68 -9.76 -0.70
C LEU A 148 1.84 -9.72 0.58
N THR A 149 2.33 -10.37 1.63
CA THR A 149 1.67 -10.39 2.94
C THR A 149 2.59 -9.84 4.00
N SER A 150 2.02 -9.11 4.95
CA SER A 150 2.76 -8.57 6.09
C SER A 150 1.85 -8.49 7.31
N ASN A 151 2.43 -8.71 8.47
CA ASN A 151 1.75 -8.57 9.75
C ASN A 151 2.64 -7.70 10.65
N SER A 152 2.33 -6.40 10.66
CA SER A 152 3.15 -5.40 11.35
C SER A 152 2.48 -4.98 12.64
N ARG A 153 3.25 -4.96 13.74
CA ARG A 153 2.75 -4.45 15.01
C ARG A 153 2.78 -2.93 15.02
N ILE A 154 1.65 -2.32 15.36
CA ILE A 154 1.45 -0.87 15.28
C ILE A 154 1.61 -0.19 16.65
N ALA A 155 1.15 -0.85 17.71
CA ALA A 155 1.22 -0.31 19.07
C ALA A 155 1.15 -1.43 20.11
N THR A 156 1.74 -1.17 21.29
CA THR A 156 1.61 -2.05 22.45
C THR A 156 1.24 -1.21 23.69
N ALA A 157 0.20 -1.61 24.42
CA ALA A 157 -0.12 -1.05 25.72
C ALA A 157 0.39 -1.99 26.80
N GLY A 158 1.13 -1.47 27.79
CA GLY A 158 1.69 -2.27 28.87
C GLY A 158 1.56 -1.60 30.22
N LEU A 159 1.28 -2.39 31.26
CA LEU A 159 1.33 -1.97 32.65
C LEU A 159 2.66 -2.44 33.25
N ASN A 160 3.40 -1.55 33.90
CA ASN A 160 4.50 -1.96 34.76
C ASN A 160 3.93 -2.19 36.17
N ILE A 161 3.86 -3.45 36.57
CA ILE A 161 3.37 -3.85 37.90
C ILE A 161 4.54 -4.55 38.60
N PHE A 162 5.03 -3.97 39.71
CA PHE A 162 6.15 -4.50 40.50
C PHE A 162 7.42 -4.84 39.69
N GLY A 163 7.76 -4.03 38.68
CA GLY A 163 8.94 -4.26 37.83
C GLY A 163 8.71 -5.21 36.66
N PHE A 164 7.53 -5.82 36.54
CA PHE A 164 7.15 -6.66 35.41
C PHE A 164 6.30 -5.88 34.40
N ASN A 165 6.77 -5.84 33.15
CA ASN A 165 6.03 -5.25 32.03
C ASN A 165 4.97 -6.23 31.51
N ILE A 166 3.71 -6.02 31.89
CA ILE A 166 2.58 -6.78 31.39
C ILE A 166 1.99 -6.06 30.18
N ASN A 167 2.31 -6.54 28.99
CA ASN A 167 1.63 -6.11 27.76
C ASN A 167 0.14 -6.49 27.85
N ALA A 168 -0.72 -5.48 27.99
CA ALA A 168 -2.17 -5.59 28.16
C ALA A 168 -2.93 -5.56 26.83
N ALA A 169 -2.41 -4.80 25.85
CA ALA A 169 -3.00 -4.71 24.51
C ALA A 169 -1.93 -4.62 23.42
N LYS A 170 -2.26 -5.09 22.22
CA LYS A 170 -1.44 -4.98 21.01
C LYS A 170 -2.33 -4.60 19.84
N ALA A 171 -1.84 -3.72 18.98
CA ALA A 171 -2.48 -3.37 17.71
C ALA A 171 -1.63 -3.88 16.54
N TYR A 172 -2.28 -4.40 15.49
CA TYR A 172 -1.64 -4.98 14.31
C TYR A 172 -2.29 -4.46 13.02
N PHE A 173 -1.48 -4.26 11.99
CA PHE A 173 -1.91 -4.12 10.60
C PHE A 173 -1.55 -5.41 9.88
N ASN A 174 -2.56 -6.12 9.39
CA ASN A 174 -2.35 -7.22 8.45
C ASN A 174 -2.56 -6.66 7.06
N PHE A 175 -1.52 -6.73 6.23
CA PHE A 175 -1.55 -6.30 4.84
C PHE A 175 -1.48 -7.53 3.96
N ASN A 176 -2.39 -7.64 3.00
CA ASN A 176 -2.43 -8.70 2.03
C ASN A 176 -2.75 -8.10 0.66
N LEU A 177 -1.77 -8.16 -0.23
CA LEU A 177 -1.89 -7.67 -1.59
C LEU A 177 -1.61 -8.83 -2.54
N PHE A 178 -2.59 -9.14 -3.38
CA PHE A 178 -2.41 -9.95 -4.57
C PHE A 178 -2.42 -9.03 -5.79
N VAL A 179 -1.45 -9.19 -6.69
CA VAL A 179 -1.37 -8.46 -7.96
C VAL A 179 -1.13 -9.44 -9.07
N ARG A 180 -1.93 -9.36 -10.12
CA ARG A 180 -1.65 -9.92 -11.44
C ARG A 180 -1.17 -8.78 -12.33
N TRP A 181 0.13 -8.76 -12.60
CA TRP A 181 0.80 -7.73 -13.40
C TRP A 181 1.19 -8.23 -14.80
N ASP A 182 1.03 -9.52 -15.07
CA ASP A 182 1.10 -10.16 -16.38
C ASP A 182 0.09 -11.33 -16.42
N CYS A 183 -0.37 -11.74 -17.61
CA CYS A 183 -1.32 -12.85 -17.78
C CYS A 183 -0.65 -14.21 -17.96
N THR A 184 0.67 -14.28 -17.82
CA THR A 184 1.45 -15.50 -17.80
C THR A 184 1.05 -16.31 -16.57
N LYS A 185 0.46 -17.47 -16.83
CA LYS A 185 -0.05 -18.33 -15.77
C LYS A 185 1.10 -19.03 -15.03
N PRO A 186 1.11 -19.03 -13.68
CA PRO A 186 2.10 -19.77 -12.91
C PRO A 186 2.06 -21.27 -13.24
N SER A 187 3.18 -21.84 -13.67
CA SER A 187 3.28 -23.25 -14.06
C SER A 187 3.81 -24.13 -12.94
N ASN A 188 4.79 -23.63 -12.17
CA ASN A 188 5.57 -24.41 -11.21
C ASN A 188 5.11 -24.25 -9.75
N ASN A 189 4.10 -23.43 -9.48
CA ASN A 189 3.59 -23.20 -8.13
C ASN A 189 2.06 -23.33 -8.07
N ASN A 190 1.58 -24.48 -7.56
CA ASN A 190 0.14 -24.80 -7.47
C ASN A 190 -0.64 -23.79 -6.63
N MET A 191 -0.05 -23.24 -5.57
CA MET A 191 -0.72 -22.25 -4.72
C MET A 191 -0.90 -20.92 -5.45
N LYS A 192 0.15 -20.42 -6.12
CA LYS A 192 0.04 -19.21 -6.97
C LYS A 192 -0.90 -19.44 -8.14
N ARG A 193 -0.87 -20.63 -8.76
CA ARG A 193 -1.77 -20.99 -9.86
C ARG A 193 -3.23 -21.05 -9.40
N LEU A 194 -3.49 -21.57 -8.20
CA LEU A 194 -4.83 -21.54 -7.61
C LEU A 194 -5.26 -20.09 -7.38
N GLN A 195 -4.43 -19.28 -6.73
CA GLN A 195 -4.68 -17.84 -6.53
C GLN A 195 -4.92 -17.10 -7.84
N TYR A 196 -4.16 -17.38 -8.90
CA TYR A 196 -4.36 -16.83 -10.24
C TYR A 196 -5.75 -17.17 -10.78
N ASN A 197 -6.17 -18.43 -10.67
CA ASN A 197 -7.47 -18.88 -11.19
C ASN A 197 -8.65 -18.39 -10.33
N THR A 198 -8.44 -18.19 -9.02
CA THR A 198 -9.49 -17.81 -8.05
C THR A 198 -9.42 -16.35 -7.61
N ALA A 199 -8.57 -15.54 -8.24
CA ALA A 199 -8.39 -14.12 -7.92
C ALA A 199 -9.71 -13.33 -8.08
N TYR A 200 -10.58 -13.80 -8.97
CA TYR A 200 -11.86 -13.21 -9.32
C TYR A 200 -12.98 -13.76 -8.43
N ASN A 201 -13.86 -12.87 -7.94
CA ASN A 201 -14.97 -13.25 -7.05
C ASN A 201 -16.01 -14.15 -7.73
N ASP A 202 -16.07 -14.18 -9.06
CA ASP A 202 -16.92 -15.05 -9.87
C ASP A 202 -16.18 -16.30 -10.41
N GLY A 203 -14.92 -16.50 -10.02
CA GLY A 203 -14.12 -17.67 -10.37
C GLY A 203 -13.70 -17.74 -11.84
N LYS A 204 -13.85 -16.65 -12.60
CA LYS A 204 -13.40 -16.57 -14.00
C LYS A 204 -12.75 -15.21 -14.24
N PRO A 205 -11.61 -15.12 -14.95
CA PRO A 205 -11.28 -13.86 -15.60
C PRO A 205 -12.48 -13.52 -16.49
N GLY A 206 -13.13 -12.38 -16.25
CA GLY A 206 -14.28 -11.95 -17.04
C GLY A 206 -13.89 -11.71 -18.51
N ASN A 207 -14.71 -10.99 -19.26
CA ASN A 207 -14.34 -10.53 -20.62
C ASN A 207 -13.06 -9.65 -20.63
N ASP A 208 -12.57 -9.27 -19.45
CA ASP A 208 -11.37 -8.47 -19.19
C ASP A 208 -10.10 -9.34 -18.99
N MET A 209 -9.99 -10.48 -19.68
CA MET A 209 -8.84 -11.39 -19.55
C MET A 209 -7.50 -10.67 -19.74
N ASN A 210 -7.51 -9.59 -20.52
CA ASN A 210 -6.30 -8.86 -20.90
C ASN A 210 -5.84 -7.85 -19.84
N LYS A 211 -6.62 -7.58 -18.79
CA LYS A 211 -6.38 -6.49 -17.84
C LYS A 211 -5.59 -6.91 -16.61
N LEU A 212 -4.70 -6.07 -16.14
CA LEU A 212 -4.04 -6.25 -14.85
C LEU A 212 -5.06 -6.15 -13.71
N TYR A 213 -4.84 -6.91 -12.64
CA TYR A 213 -5.81 -7.04 -11.55
C TYR A 213 -5.11 -6.99 -10.20
N TYR A 214 -5.78 -6.46 -9.19
CA TYR A 214 -5.31 -6.53 -7.81
C TYR A 214 -6.42 -6.88 -6.84
N LYS A 215 -6.01 -7.41 -5.69
CA LYS A 215 -6.83 -7.56 -4.50
C LYS A 215 -6.01 -7.11 -3.30
N LEU A 216 -6.38 -5.97 -2.74
CA LEU A 216 -5.76 -5.38 -1.55
C LEU A 216 -6.72 -5.50 -0.37
N LYS A 217 -6.25 -6.19 0.67
CA LYS A 217 -6.90 -6.24 1.97
C LYS A 217 -5.96 -5.72 3.05
N ILE A 218 -6.42 -4.75 3.82
CA ILE A 218 -5.72 -4.27 5.01
C ILE A 218 -6.67 -4.42 6.21
N ASP A 219 -6.27 -5.22 7.17
CA ASP A 219 -7.00 -5.42 8.42
C ASP A 219 -6.30 -4.71 9.58
N TYR A 220 -7.10 -4.10 10.43
CA TYR A 220 -6.69 -3.52 11.71
C TYR A 220 -7.20 -4.38 12.85
N GLU A 221 -6.28 -4.88 13.69
CA GLU A 221 -6.62 -5.73 14.83
C GLU A 221 -6.10 -5.15 16.15
N ILE A 222 -7.00 -4.96 17.12
CA ILE A 222 -6.67 -4.72 18.53
C ILE A 222 -6.89 -6.01 19.30
N LYS A 223 -5.81 -6.56 19.85
CA LYS A 223 -5.83 -7.74 20.72
C LYS A 223 -5.56 -7.34 22.16
N THR A 224 -6.35 -7.84 23.10
CA THR A 224 -6.18 -7.59 24.54
C THR A 224 -5.97 -8.90 25.28
N LYS A 225 -5.14 -8.90 26.33
CA LYS A 225 -5.01 -10.06 27.22
C LYS A 225 -6.31 -10.28 28.00
N ARG A 226 -6.76 -11.53 28.06
CA ARG A 226 -7.84 -11.96 28.95
C ARG A 226 -7.25 -12.73 30.14
N PHE A 227 -7.72 -12.41 31.34
CA PHE A 227 -7.46 -13.21 32.53
C PHE A 227 -8.56 -14.28 32.70
N PRO A 228 -8.21 -15.49 33.18
CA PRO A 228 -6.89 -15.91 33.67
C PRO A 228 -5.97 -16.55 32.61
N CYS A 229 -6.44 -16.83 31.39
CA CYS A 229 -5.66 -17.55 30.37
C CYS A 229 -4.37 -16.84 29.88
N PHE A 230 -4.15 -15.57 30.25
CA PHE A 230 -3.12 -14.67 29.70
C PHE A 230 -3.07 -14.63 28.16
N CYS A 231 -4.14 -15.08 27.52
CA CYS A 231 -4.26 -15.24 26.09
C CYS A 231 -4.75 -13.95 25.45
N TYR A 232 -4.19 -13.58 24.29
CA TYR A 232 -4.65 -12.42 23.54
C TYR A 232 -5.90 -12.80 22.75
N ARG A 233 -7.00 -12.08 22.96
CA ARG A 233 -8.20 -12.18 22.11
C ARG A 233 -8.38 -10.90 21.33
N CYS A 234 -8.88 -11.02 20.11
CA CYS A 234 -9.28 -9.85 19.35
C CYS A 234 -10.44 -9.16 20.08
N LYS A 235 -10.24 -7.88 20.39
CA LYS A 235 -11.28 -6.99 20.93
C LYS A 235 -11.93 -6.17 19.83
N ARG A 236 -11.16 -5.84 18.79
CA ARG A 236 -11.65 -5.13 17.60
C ARG A 236 -10.84 -5.61 16.40
N CYS A 237 -11.51 -6.21 15.43
CA CYS A 237 -10.91 -6.69 14.18
C CYS A 237 -11.76 -6.09 13.08
N GLU A 238 -11.18 -5.17 12.31
CA GLU A 238 -11.89 -4.46 11.26
C GLU A 238 -11.06 -4.47 10.00
N THR A 239 -11.68 -4.78 8.87
CA THR A 239 -11.08 -4.57 7.56
C THR A 239 -11.22 -3.10 7.21
N ILE A 240 -10.09 -2.43 7.03
CA ILE A 240 -10.04 -1.00 6.72
C ILE A 240 -9.91 -0.73 5.23
N VAL A 241 -9.29 -1.66 4.49
CA VAL A 241 -9.25 -1.66 3.03
C VAL A 241 -9.68 -3.04 2.58
N ASP A 242 -10.69 -3.11 1.73
CA ASP A 242 -11.06 -4.29 0.97
C ASP A 242 -11.38 -3.81 -0.44
N LYS A 243 -10.34 -3.75 -1.28
CA LYS A 243 -10.43 -3.28 -2.66
C LYS A 243 -9.92 -4.35 -3.59
N GLN A 244 -10.62 -4.52 -4.68
CA GLN A 244 -10.16 -5.35 -5.79
C GLN A 244 -10.71 -4.77 -7.07
N ASP A 245 -9.85 -4.65 -8.07
CA ASP A 245 -10.27 -4.12 -9.36
C ASP A 245 -9.24 -4.44 -10.44
N HIS A 246 -9.64 -4.20 -11.67
CA HIS A 246 -8.73 -4.02 -12.78
C HIS A 246 -8.18 -2.60 -12.75
N PHE A 247 -6.86 -2.46 -12.91
CA PHE A 247 -6.22 -1.15 -12.82
C PHE A 247 -5.63 -0.65 -14.14
N ALA A 248 -5.25 -1.56 -15.03
CA ALA A 248 -4.65 -1.21 -16.32
C ALA A 248 -4.88 -2.31 -17.36
N GLU A 249 -4.72 -1.98 -18.63
CA GLU A 249 -4.50 -2.97 -19.69
C GLU A 249 -3.16 -3.71 -19.47
N GLY A 250 -3.15 -5.00 -19.78
CA GLY A 250 -1.98 -5.85 -19.61
C GLY A 250 -1.01 -5.83 -20.80
N PRO A 251 0.21 -6.35 -20.60
CA PRO A 251 1.20 -6.50 -21.67
C PRO A 251 0.75 -7.48 -22.76
N GLU A 252 1.52 -7.63 -23.84
CA GLU A 252 1.14 -8.46 -24.98
C GLU A 252 0.83 -9.92 -24.63
N SER A 253 1.49 -10.48 -23.61
CA SER A 253 1.18 -11.80 -23.05
C SER A 253 -0.28 -11.97 -22.63
N CYS A 254 -0.97 -10.86 -22.34
CA CYS A 254 -2.39 -10.81 -22.02
C CYS A 254 -3.31 -10.88 -23.23
N LYS A 255 -2.83 -10.62 -24.45
CA LYS A 255 -3.67 -10.62 -25.68
C LYS A 255 -3.88 -12.01 -26.28
N LEU A 256 -3.09 -13.00 -25.84
CA LEU A 256 -3.06 -14.36 -26.39
C LEU A 256 -3.80 -15.39 -25.52
N GLY A 257 -4.58 -14.91 -24.53
CA GLY A 257 -5.27 -15.73 -23.53
C GLY A 257 -6.65 -16.21 -23.94
#